data_AF-A0ABD5VRE7-F1
#
_entry.id   AF-A0ABD5VRE7-F1
#
_cell.length_a   1.000
_cell.length_b   1.000
_cell.length_c   1.000
_cell.angle_alpha   90.00
_cell.angle_beta   90.00
_cell.angle_gamma   90.00
#
_symmetry.space_group_name_H-M   'P 1'
#
loop_
_entity.id
_entity.type
_entity.pdbx_description
1 polymer ?
#
loop_
_entity_poly.entity_id
_entity_poly.type
_entity_poly.pdbx_seq_one_letter_code
_entity_poly.pdbx_strand_id
1 'polypeptide(L)'
;MPTDGLAGLLPEWVDPQWVAWLAAVLVLAAGVYLSRLSGRLLGRRVARRFQRPSMTRTVLRGIRTGVLIVAVMFAVVVAGYPIPDIVLSVTVFSAVLGIILAPIVGSVINGLFVLADQPYEIGDMIELVDTGERGYVEDITIRYTKIFTMANAFLVIPNANMRERDVINYSAEDERTRLSLELLVTYEGDLEEARELMEAAAVEAEGVIAGGPDIRIGSARYPAAPTAYIKDYADHGVLLDLRYWLKEPYYMGRVRSAVEELVWERLDDADVTIAYPHSHLVFDETSGEARVSVSHRDDRRTPPEPPGPPDGPRRE
;
A
#
# COMPACT_ATOMS: atom_id res chain seq x y z
N MET A 1 -49.30 -21.50 24.26
CA MET A 1 -49.05 -22.62 25.20
C MET A 1 -49.84 -22.30 26.45
N PRO A 2 -50.68 -23.21 26.97
CA PRO A 2 -51.56 -22.88 28.08
C PRO A 2 -50.72 -22.68 29.34
N THR A 3 -50.96 -21.60 30.07
CA THR A 3 -50.36 -21.28 31.37
C THR A 3 -50.95 -22.12 32.52
N ASP A 4 -51.55 -23.27 32.21
CA ASP A 4 -52.44 -24.00 33.11
C ASP A 4 -51.72 -24.86 34.15
N GLY A 5 -50.39 -25.04 34.02
CA GLY A 5 -49.62 -25.89 34.93
C GLY A 5 -49.42 -25.33 36.34
N LEU A 6 -49.49 -24.00 36.50
CA LEU A 6 -49.31 -23.32 37.81
C LEU A 6 -50.60 -22.65 38.32
N ALA A 7 -51.60 -22.45 37.44
CA ALA A 7 -52.85 -21.79 37.79
C ALA A 7 -53.79 -22.67 38.63
N GLY A 8 -53.69 -24.00 38.55
CA GLY A 8 -54.56 -24.93 39.28
C GLY A 8 -54.22 -25.16 40.76
N LEU A 9 -53.14 -24.55 41.28
CA LEU A 9 -52.70 -24.68 42.67
C LEU A 9 -52.88 -23.39 43.48
N LEU A 10 -53.45 -22.35 42.87
CA LEU A 10 -53.60 -21.04 43.49
C LEU A 10 -55.03 -20.87 44.03
N PRO A 11 -55.21 -20.31 45.24
CA PRO A 11 -56.53 -19.94 45.75
C PRO A 11 -57.23 -18.91 44.83
N GLU A 12 -58.56 -18.99 44.70
CA GLU A 12 -59.38 -18.14 43.80
C GLU A 12 -59.27 -16.61 44.02
N TRP A 13 -58.59 -16.17 45.07
CA TRP A 13 -58.40 -14.76 45.44
C TRP A 13 -57.04 -14.16 44.99
N VAL A 14 -56.22 -14.92 44.27
CA VAL A 14 -54.90 -14.45 43.78
C VAL A 14 -54.97 -14.14 42.30
N ASP A 15 -54.84 -12.86 41.90
CA ASP A 15 -54.81 -12.54 40.47
C ASP A 15 -53.58 -13.20 39.81
N PRO A 16 -53.75 -13.93 38.70
CA PRO A 16 -52.67 -14.56 37.95
C PRO A 16 -51.54 -13.59 37.56
N GLN A 17 -51.88 -12.30 37.42
CA GLN A 17 -50.94 -11.24 37.10
C GLN A 17 -49.91 -11.00 38.23
N TRP A 18 -50.31 -11.05 39.50
CA TRP A 18 -49.38 -10.89 40.63
C TRP A 18 -48.37 -12.05 40.69
N VAL A 19 -48.80 -13.25 40.32
CA VAL A 19 -47.91 -14.42 40.24
C VAL A 19 -46.90 -14.28 39.11
N ALA A 20 -47.31 -13.75 37.95
CA ALA A 20 -46.41 -13.43 36.84
C ALA A 20 -45.37 -12.36 37.22
N TRP A 21 -45.78 -11.29 37.90
CA TRP A 21 -44.86 -10.26 38.41
C TRP A 21 -43.89 -10.81 39.46
N LEU A 22 -44.38 -11.63 40.40
CA LEU A 22 -43.53 -12.27 41.41
C LEU A 22 -42.51 -13.21 40.76
N ALA A 23 -42.95 -14.01 39.78
CA ALA A 23 -42.06 -14.89 39.02
C ALA A 23 -41.02 -14.09 38.21
N ALA A 24 -41.40 -12.96 37.60
CA ALA A 24 -40.48 -12.07 36.89
C ALA A 24 -39.43 -11.47 37.84
N VAL A 25 -39.83 -11.05 39.05
CA VAL A 25 -38.91 -10.56 40.09
C VAL A 25 -37.96 -11.66 40.55
N LEU A 26 -38.44 -12.90 40.73
CA LEU A 26 -37.59 -14.05 41.08
C LEU A 26 -36.57 -14.36 39.98
N VAL A 27 -36.98 -14.29 38.71
CA VAL A 27 -36.09 -14.46 37.56
C VAL A 27 -35.02 -13.37 37.51
N LEU A 28 -35.38 -12.10 37.77
CA LEU A 28 -34.42 -10.99 37.87
C LEU A 28 -33.45 -11.20 39.04
N ALA A 29 -33.95 -11.59 40.21
CA ALA A 29 -33.12 -11.87 41.39
C ALA A 29 -32.14 -13.00 41.11
N ALA A 30 -32.59 -14.08 40.46
CA ALA A 30 -31.74 -15.16 39.99
C ALA A 30 -30.70 -14.65 38.97
N GLY A 31 -31.10 -13.83 38.00
CA GLY A 31 -30.19 -13.23 37.01
C GLY A 31 -29.09 -12.38 37.64
N VAL A 32 -29.43 -11.53 38.61
CA VAL A 32 -28.45 -10.72 39.37
C VAL A 32 -27.52 -11.62 40.18
N TYR A 33 -28.06 -12.68 40.80
CA TYR A 33 -27.26 -13.67 41.51
C TYR A 33 -26.28 -14.39 40.57
N LEU A 34 -26.76 -14.89 39.42
CA LEU A 34 -25.93 -15.51 38.39
C LEU A 34 -24.88 -14.54 37.86
N SER A 35 -25.22 -13.27 37.61
CA SER A 35 -24.26 -12.26 37.16
C SER A 35 -23.11 -12.05 38.16
N ARG A 36 -23.42 -12.00 39.47
CA ARG A 36 -22.40 -11.94 40.53
C ARG A 36 -21.58 -13.22 40.61
N LEU A 37 -22.21 -14.38 40.47
CA LEU A 37 -21.55 -15.68 40.47
C LEU A 37 -20.58 -15.82 39.29
N SER A 38 -21.00 -15.42 38.09
CA SER A 38 -20.17 -15.36 36.89
C SER A 38 -18.89 -14.54 37.12
N GLY A 39 -18.99 -13.41 37.83
CA GLY A 39 -17.81 -12.62 38.21
C GLY A 39 -16.83 -13.37 39.12
N ARG A 40 -17.33 -14.21 40.04
CA ARG A 40 -16.49 -15.01 40.96
C ARG A 40 -15.84 -16.20 40.25
N LEU A 41 -16.58 -16.88 39.37
CA LEU A 41 -16.14 -18.07 38.65
C LEU A 41 -15.20 -17.73 37.48
N LEU A 42 -15.55 -16.72 36.69
CA LEU A 42 -14.80 -16.33 35.49
C LEU A 42 -13.68 -15.33 35.82
N GLY A 43 -13.79 -14.57 36.92
CA GLY A 43 -12.80 -13.56 37.32
C GLY A 43 -11.36 -14.09 37.37
N ARG A 44 -11.17 -15.26 38.00
CA ARG A 44 -9.85 -15.91 38.12
C ARG A 44 -9.32 -16.46 36.80
N ARG A 45 -10.19 -16.81 35.83
CA ARG A 45 -9.78 -17.29 34.50
C ARG A 45 -9.44 -16.12 33.58
N VAL A 46 -10.26 -15.08 33.60
CA VAL A 46 -10.06 -13.85 32.80
C VAL A 46 -8.81 -13.09 33.27
N ALA A 47 -8.59 -12.97 34.58
CA ALA A 47 -7.39 -12.31 35.12
C ALA A 47 -6.08 -13.03 34.77
N ARG A 48 -6.12 -14.37 34.59
CA ARG A 48 -4.96 -15.13 34.14
C ARG A 48 -4.66 -14.97 32.64
N ARG A 49 -5.67 -14.61 31.83
CA ARG A 49 -5.50 -14.45 30.38
C ARG A 49 -5.15 -13.03 29.95
N PHE A 50 -5.56 -12.02 30.72
CA PHE A 50 -5.26 -10.61 30.43
C PHE A 50 -4.32 -10.05 31.49
N GLN A 51 -3.10 -9.65 31.08
CA GLN A 51 -2.09 -9.08 31.98
C GLN A 51 -2.44 -7.66 32.45
N ARG A 52 -3.35 -6.96 31.76
CA ARG A 52 -3.77 -5.60 32.11
C ARG A 52 -5.06 -5.60 32.95
N PRO A 53 -5.05 -5.09 34.19
CA PRO A 53 -6.22 -5.06 35.07
C PRO A 53 -7.44 -4.32 34.47
N SER A 54 -7.21 -3.34 33.60
CA SER A 54 -8.27 -2.61 32.90
C SER A 54 -9.08 -3.51 31.94
N MET A 55 -8.41 -4.36 31.16
CA MET A 55 -9.07 -5.27 30.22
C MET A 55 -9.88 -6.34 30.95
N THR A 56 -9.33 -6.90 32.04
CA THR A 56 -10.06 -7.85 32.90
C THR A 56 -11.36 -7.24 33.44
N ARG A 57 -11.31 -5.98 33.89
CA ARG A 57 -12.51 -5.27 34.40
C ARG A 57 -13.54 -5.06 33.30
N THR A 58 -13.13 -4.64 32.11
CA THR A 58 -14.04 -4.42 30.97
C THR A 58 -14.72 -5.72 30.54
N VAL A 59 -13.97 -6.81 30.40
CA VAL A 59 -14.51 -8.12 30.00
C VAL A 59 -15.50 -8.64 31.05
N LEU A 60 -15.16 -8.57 32.34
CA LEU A 60 -16.07 -9.01 33.41
C LEU A 60 -17.33 -8.14 33.50
N ARG A 61 -17.21 -6.84 33.21
CA ARG A 61 -18.37 -5.94 33.13
C ARG A 61 -19.27 -6.32 31.95
N GLY A 62 -18.70 -6.59 30.78
CA GLY A 62 -19.44 -7.07 29.61
C GLY A 62 -20.20 -8.36 29.88
N ILE A 63 -19.56 -9.37 30.48
CA ILE A 63 -20.20 -10.63 30.86
C ILE A 63 -21.37 -10.39 31.83
N ARG A 64 -21.16 -9.57 32.86
CA ARG A 64 -22.22 -9.25 33.84
C ARG A 64 -23.42 -8.56 33.20
N THR A 65 -23.16 -7.59 32.32
CA THR A 65 -24.20 -6.89 31.57
C THR A 65 -24.94 -7.84 30.65
N GLY A 66 -24.24 -8.73 29.93
CA GLY A 66 -24.87 -9.73 29.07
C GLY A 66 -25.80 -10.68 29.83
N VAL A 67 -25.35 -11.21 30.97
CA VAL A 67 -26.19 -12.07 31.85
C VAL A 67 -27.42 -11.30 32.35
N LEU A 68 -27.27 -10.04 32.72
CA LEU A 68 -28.38 -9.20 33.17
C LEU A 68 -29.40 -8.94 32.05
N ILE A 69 -28.94 -8.64 30.83
CA ILE A 69 -29.80 -8.44 29.66
C ILE A 69 -30.63 -9.69 29.40
N VAL A 70 -30.01 -10.88 29.41
CA VAL A 70 -30.72 -12.15 29.22
C VAL A 70 -31.77 -12.35 30.32
N ALA A 71 -31.41 -12.10 31.58
CA ALA A 71 -32.35 -12.22 32.69
C ALA A 71 -33.54 -11.26 32.60
N VAL A 72 -33.30 -10.02 32.15
CA VAL A 72 -34.35 -9.04 31.88
C VAL A 72 -35.27 -9.52 30.77
N MET A 73 -34.74 -10.06 29.67
CA MET A 73 -35.58 -10.61 28.60
C MET A 73 -36.48 -11.75 29.11
N PHE A 74 -35.94 -12.69 29.89
CA PHE A 74 -36.74 -13.76 30.49
C PHE A 74 -37.81 -13.22 31.46
N ALA A 75 -37.48 -12.20 32.25
CA ALA A 75 -38.43 -11.59 33.17
C ALA A 75 -39.60 -10.92 32.44
N VAL A 76 -39.35 -10.25 31.31
CA VAL A 76 -40.39 -9.64 30.47
C VAL A 76 -41.31 -10.71 29.86
N VAL A 77 -40.77 -11.84 29.42
CA VAL A 77 -41.56 -12.98 28.93
C VAL A 77 -42.44 -13.56 30.04
N VAL A 78 -41.89 -13.75 31.24
CA VAL A 78 -42.63 -14.27 32.40
C VAL A 78 -43.70 -13.30 32.90
N ALA A 79 -43.50 -11.99 32.74
CA ALA A 79 -44.47 -10.95 33.09
C ALA A 79 -45.70 -10.91 32.15
N GLY A 80 -45.75 -11.74 31.11
CA GLY A 80 -46.90 -11.88 30.21
C GLY A 80 -46.88 -10.96 28.99
N TYR A 81 -45.75 -10.34 28.68
CA TYR A 81 -45.62 -9.57 27.43
C TYR A 81 -45.68 -10.50 26.21
N PRO A 82 -46.38 -10.09 25.13
CA PRO A 82 -46.48 -10.89 23.92
C PRO A 82 -45.09 -11.11 23.30
N ILE A 83 -44.74 -12.38 23.13
CA ILE A 83 -43.48 -12.81 22.51
C ILE A 83 -43.24 -12.15 21.13
N PRO A 84 -44.25 -11.97 20.25
CA PRO A 84 -44.05 -11.31 18.95
C PRO A 84 -43.43 -9.90 19.03
N ASP A 85 -43.86 -9.07 19.99
CA ASP A 85 -43.39 -7.68 20.12
C ASP A 85 -41.94 -7.63 20.61
N ILE A 86 -41.58 -8.55 21.51
CA ILE A 86 -40.21 -8.74 22.00
C ILE A 86 -39.32 -9.20 20.84
N VAL A 87 -39.77 -10.19 20.06
CA VAL A 87 -39.02 -10.72 18.92
C VAL A 87 -38.82 -9.65 17.86
N LEU A 88 -39.84 -8.85 17.54
CA LEU A 88 -39.72 -7.73 16.60
C LEU A 88 -38.68 -6.71 17.07
N SER A 89 -38.75 -6.30 18.34
CA SER A 89 -37.82 -5.33 18.93
C SER A 89 -36.38 -5.84 18.93
N VAL A 90 -36.17 -7.10 19.34
CA VAL A 90 -34.85 -7.76 19.34
C VAL A 90 -34.33 -7.90 17.92
N THR A 91 -35.18 -8.19 16.94
CA THR A 91 -34.79 -8.33 15.53
C THR A 91 -34.28 -6.99 14.98
N VAL A 92 -35.04 -5.91 15.15
CA VAL A 92 -34.64 -4.57 14.70
C VAL A 92 -33.35 -4.13 15.40
N PHE A 93 -33.28 -4.30 16.73
CA PHE A 93 -32.09 -3.95 17.48
C PHE A 93 -30.85 -4.74 17.03
N SER A 94 -31.00 -6.06 16.81
CA SER A 94 -29.92 -6.93 16.35
C SER A 94 -29.45 -6.56 14.94
N ALA A 95 -30.37 -6.20 14.05
CA ALA A 95 -30.03 -5.73 12.70
C ALA A 95 -29.21 -4.43 12.74
N VAL A 96 -29.66 -3.43 13.50
CA VAL A 96 -28.92 -2.16 13.67
C VAL A 96 -27.55 -2.40 14.30
N LEU A 97 -27.49 -3.21 15.35
CA LEU A 97 -26.23 -3.56 16.00
C LEU A 97 -25.28 -4.28 15.02
N GLY A 98 -25.83 -5.19 14.20
CA GLY A 98 -25.07 -5.89 13.16
C GLY A 98 -24.46 -4.94 12.13
N ILE A 99 -25.23 -3.96 11.65
CA ILE A 99 -24.74 -2.94 10.72
C ILE A 99 -23.59 -2.13 11.33
N ILE A 100 -23.72 -1.74 12.60
CA ILE A 100 -22.68 -0.95 13.31
C ILE A 100 -21.41 -1.79 13.56
N LEU A 101 -21.56 -3.08 13.89
CA LEU A 101 -20.43 -3.97 14.19
C LEU A 101 -19.77 -4.57 12.93
N ALA A 102 -20.46 -4.58 11.79
CA ALA A 102 -19.97 -5.20 10.56
C ALA A 102 -18.56 -4.73 10.16
N PRO A 103 -18.19 -3.44 10.22
CA PRO A 103 -16.83 -2.99 9.88
C PRO A 103 -15.76 -3.56 10.83
N ILE A 104 -16.08 -3.68 12.12
CA ILE A 104 -15.14 -4.21 13.12
C ILE A 104 -14.87 -5.69 12.85
N VAL A 105 -15.94 -6.47 12.63
CA VAL A 105 -15.81 -7.91 12.30
C VAL A 105 -15.07 -8.09 10.98
N GLY A 106 -15.41 -7.28 9.96
CA GLY A 106 -14.72 -7.25 8.68
C GLY A 106 -13.21 -7.01 8.82
N SER A 107 -12.80 -6.04 9.64
CA SER A 107 -11.36 -5.77 9.86
C SER A 107 -10.59 -6.96 10.47
N VAL A 108 -11.22 -7.73 11.36
CA VAL A 108 -10.60 -8.92 11.97
C VAL A 108 -10.49 -10.06 10.97
N ILE A 109 -11.55 -10.29 10.18
CA ILE A 109 -11.56 -11.31 9.13
C ILE A 109 -10.53 -10.95 8.04
N ASN A 110 -10.45 -9.68 7.65
CA ASN A 110 -9.45 -9.19 6.69
C ASN A 110 -8.03 -9.42 7.19
N GLY A 111 -7.77 -9.14 8.47
CA GLY A 111 -6.48 -9.43 9.08
C GLY A 111 -6.13 -10.92 9.08
N LEU A 112 -7.13 -11.80 9.26
CA LEU A 112 -6.95 -13.24 9.15
C LEU A 112 -6.65 -13.69 7.70
N PHE A 113 -7.33 -13.11 6.71
CA PHE A 113 -7.06 -13.42 5.30
C PHE A 113 -5.68 -12.96 4.86
N VAL A 114 -5.20 -11.79 5.27
CA VAL A 114 -3.81 -11.37 4.95
C VAL A 114 -2.80 -12.38 5.52
N LEU A 115 -3.05 -12.90 6.73
CA LEU A 115 -2.21 -13.92 7.34
C LEU A 115 -2.35 -15.31 6.70
N ALA A 116 -3.48 -15.62 6.08
CA ALA A 116 -3.75 -16.93 5.47
C ALA A 116 -3.31 -16.98 3.99
N ASP A 117 -3.58 -15.91 3.24
CA ASP A 117 -3.28 -15.79 1.82
C ASP A 117 -1.83 -15.36 1.57
N GLN A 118 -1.16 -14.77 2.57
CA GLN A 118 0.25 -14.33 2.57
C GLN A 118 0.76 -13.82 1.21
N PRO A 119 0.19 -12.73 0.65
CA PRO A 119 0.66 -12.17 -0.62
C PRO A 119 2.10 -11.61 -0.54
N TYR A 120 2.60 -11.41 0.68
CA TYR A 120 3.97 -11.01 1.00
C TYR A 120 4.32 -11.54 2.40
N GLU A 121 5.61 -11.73 2.64
CA GLU A 121 6.16 -12.23 3.91
C GLU A 121 6.98 -11.17 4.65
N ILE A 122 7.30 -11.45 5.92
CA ILE A 122 8.23 -10.61 6.68
C ILE A 122 9.61 -10.74 6.05
N GLY A 123 10.22 -9.60 5.74
CA GLY A 123 11.48 -9.52 4.99
C GLY A 123 11.29 -9.14 3.52
N ASP A 124 10.06 -9.17 2.99
CA ASP A 124 9.83 -8.80 1.60
C ASP A 124 9.95 -7.28 1.38
N MET A 125 10.53 -6.90 0.24
CA MET A 125 10.48 -5.55 -0.28
C MET A 125 9.17 -5.34 -1.04
N ILE A 126 8.34 -4.42 -0.57
CA ILE A 126 7.08 -4.08 -1.22
C ILE A 126 6.99 -2.60 -1.59
N GLU A 127 6.16 -2.31 -2.60
CA GLU A 127 5.73 -0.98 -2.98
C GLU A 127 4.21 -0.85 -2.94
N LEU A 128 3.75 0.26 -2.37
CA LEU A 128 2.34 0.63 -2.35
C LEU A 128 2.05 1.50 -3.58
N VAL A 129 1.31 0.96 -4.56
CA VAL A 129 1.10 1.61 -5.88
C VAL A 129 0.42 2.99 -5.75
N ASP A 130 -0.44 3.17 -4.76
CA ASP A 130 -1.19 4.41 -4.52
C ASP A 130 -0.31 5.58 -4.05
N THR A 131 0.80 5.28 -3.39
CA THR A 131 1.68 6.27 -2.75
C THR A 131 3.10 6.27 -3.33
N GLY A 132 3.50 5.21 -4.05
CA GLY A 132 4.87 4.96 -4.47
C GLY A 132 5.83 4.69 -3.31
N GLU A 133 5.30 4.48 -2.09
CA GLU A 133 6.12 4.24 -0.91
C GLU A 133 6.69 2.82 -0.96
N ARG A 134 8.01 2.71 -0.79
CA ARG A 134 8.76 1.45 -0.80
C ARG A 134 9.37 1.15 0.56
N GLY A 135 9.40 -0.12 0.91
CA GLY A 135 10.07 -0.58 2.12
C GLY A 135 9.97 -2.07 2.36
N TYR A 136 10.63 -2.50 3.43
CA TYR A 136 10.63 -3.90 3.85
C TYR A 136 9.52 -4.18 4.85
N VAL A 137 8.80 -5.28 4.67
CA VAL A 137 7.82 -5.75 5.65
C VAL A 137 8.56 -6.22 6.90
N GLU A 138 8.39 -5.53 8.02
CA GLU A 138 9.05 -5.89 9.27
C GLU A 138 8.19 -6.76 10.19
N ASP A 139 6.88 -6.54 10.21
CA ASP A 139 5.97 -7.27 11.09
C ASP A 139 4.55 -7.32 10.50
N ILE A 140 3.89 -8.47 10.61
CA ILE A 140 2.51 -8.68 10.21
C ILE A 140 1.73 -9.18 11.43
N THR A 141 0.92 -8.31 12.00
CA THR A 141 -0.01 -8.64 13.09
C THR A 141 -1.42 -8.82 12.51
N ILE A 142 -2.35 -9.42 13.27
CA ILE A 142 -3.78 -9.51 12.88
C ILE A 142 -4.47 -8.16 12.60
N ARG A 143 -3.87 -7.03 12.98
CA ARG A 143 -4.48 -5.70 12.86
C ARG A 143 -3.77 -4.78 11.87
N TYR A 144 -2.46 -4.94 11.71
CA TYR A 144 -1.64 -4.04 10.93
C TYR A 144 -0.43 -4.77 10.36
N THR A 145 0.07 -4.22 9.25
CA THR A 145 1.38 -4.52 8.66
C THR A 145 2.29 -3.33 8.97
N LYS A 146 3.52 -3.62 9.41
CA LYS A 146 4.56 -2.63 9.65
C LYS A 146 5.60 -2.74 8.54
N ILE A 147 5.88 -1.62 7.89
CA ILE A 147 6.83 -1.50 6.79
C ILE A 147 7.95 -0.55 7.25
N PHE A 148 9.20 -0.97 7.09
CA PHE A 148 10.37 -0.13 7.27
C PHE A 148 10.73 0.53 5.94
N THR A 149 10.51 1.83 5.83
CA THR A 149 10.63 2.57 4.58
C THR A 149 12.08 2.87 4.21
N MET A 150 12.32 3.18 2.94
CA MET A 150 13.63 3.64 2.46
C MET A 150 14.12 4.93 3.13
N ALA A 151 13.22 5.69 3.75
CA ALA A 151 13.52 6.90 4.50
C ALA A 151 13.88 6.64 5.98
N ASN A 152 14.15 5.39 6.36
CA ASN A 152 14.50 4.99 7.74
C ASN A 152 13.37 5.30 8.74
N ALA A 153 12.12 5.01 8.35
CA ALA A 153 10.94 5.22 9.19
C ALA A 153 10.01 4.00 9.18
N PHE A 154 9.18 3.87 10.22
CA PHE A 154 8.15 2.83 10.29
C PHE A 154 6.80 3.37 9.81
N LEU A 155 6.30 2.76 8.74
CA LEU A 155 4.95 2.95 8.25
C LEU A 155 4.05 1.81 8.77
N VAL A 156 3.03 2.16 9.55
CA VAL A 156 2.09 1.18 10.13
C VAL A 156 0.75 1.31 9.45
N ILE A 157 0.33 0.26 8.73
CA ILE A 157 -0.90 0.28 7.93
C ILE A 157 -1.86 -0.78 8.45
N PRO A 158 -3.12 -0.44 8.77
CA PRO A 158 -4.12 -1.44 9.13
C PRO A 158 -4.34 -2.46 8.02
N ASN A 159 -4.50 -3.74 8.37
CA ASN A 159 -4.67 -4.81 7.35
C ASN A 159 -5.91 -4.61 6.49
N ALA A 160 -6.95 -3.98 7.05
CA ALA A 160 -8.15 -3.60 6.30
C ALA A 160 -7.81 -2.67 5.13
N ASN A 161 -6.91 -1.71 5.35
CA ASN A 161 -6.46 -0.78 4.32
C ASN A 161 -5.48 -1.46 3.35
N MET A 162 -4.59 -2.32 3.85
CA MET A 162 -3.65 -3.06 2.99
C MET A 162 -4.36 -3.94 1.96
N ARG A 163 -5.48 -4.57 2.34
CA ARG A 163 -6.26 -5.43 1.44
C ARG A 163 -6.89 -4.68 0.25
N GLU A 164 -7.20 -3.40 0.44
CA GLU A 164 -7.83 -2.56 -0.58
C GLU A 164 -6.81 -1.93 -1.53
N ARG A 165 -5.51 -2.12 -1.28
CA ARG A 165 -4.41 -1.53 -2.06
C ARG A 165 -3.76 -2.56 -2.95
N ASP A 166 -3.35 -2.10 -4.12
CA ASP A 166 -2.42 -2.84 -4.98
C ASP A 166 -1.01 -2.75 -4.38
N VAL A 167 -0.34 -3.91 -4.27
CA VAL A 167 1.01 -4.03 -3.71
C VAL A 167 1.90 -4.72 -4.74
N ILE A 168 3.02 -4.10 -5.08
CA ILE A 168 4.08 -4.75 -5.87
C ILE A 168 5.05 -5.39 -4.88
N ASN A 169 5.30 -6.69 -5.00
CA ASN A 169 6.32 -7.39 -4.22
C ASN A 169 7.55 -7.64 -5.10
N TYR A 170 8.68 -7.08 -4.71
CA TYR A 170 9.93 -7.15 -5.47
C TYR A 170 10.83 -8.34 -5.08
N SER A 171 10.51 -9.03 -3.99
CA SER A 171 11.33 -10.13 -3.45
C SER A 171 10.57 -11.43 -3.24
N ALA A 172 9.32 -11.51 -3.71
CA ALA A 172 8.52 -12.73 -3.65
C ALA A 172 9.24 -13.87 -4.39
N GLU A 173 9.66 -14.89 -3.64
CA GLU A 173 10.38 -16.09 -4.12
C GLU A 173 11.77 -15.86 -4.76
N ASP A 174 11.97 -14.72 -5.43
CA ASP A 174 13.21 -14.32 -6.10
C ASP A 174 13.40 -12.80 -5.90
N GLU A 175 14.54 -12.41 -5.31
CA GLU A 175 14.91 -11.00 -5.09
C GLU A 175 15.34 -10.29 -6.38
N ARG A 176 15.53 -11.05 -7.47
CA ARG A 176 15.97 -10.49 -8.73
C ARG A 176 14.91 -9.57 -9.32
N THR A 177 15.22 -8.29 -9.40
CA THR A 177 14.30 -7.28 -9.92
C THR A 177 14.75 -6.80 -11.30
N ARG A 178 13.81 -6.65 -12.24
CA ARG A 178 14.08 -6.03 -13.54
C ARG A 178 13.87 -4.53 -13.48
N LEU A 179 14.84 -3.77 -13.98
CA LEU A 179 14.70 -2.35 -14.29
C LEU A 179 14.75 -2.11 -15.80
N SER A 180 14.36 -0.90 -16.18
CA SER A 180 14.41 -0.37 -17.54
C SER A 180 15.09 0.99 -17.50
N LEU A 181 15.97 1.23 -18.47
CA LEU A 181 16.60 2.52 -18.74
C LEU A 181 16.24 2.93 -20.17
N GLU A 182 15.64 4.09 -20.32
CA GLU A 182 15.24 4.64 -21.61
C GLU A 182 16.22 5.70 -22.06
N LEU A 183 16.68 5.61 -23.31
CA LEU A 183 17.60 6.55 -23.92
C LEU A 183 17.07 6.95 -25.30
N LEU A 184 16.92 8.25 -25.55
CA LEU A 184 16.51 8.78 -26.84
C LEU A 184 17.77 9.16 -27.64
N VAL A 185 17.97 8.51 -28.79
CA VAL A 185 19.09 8.79 -29.71
C VAL A 185 18.59 9.38 -31.01
N THR A 186 19.41 10.13 -31.72
CA THR A 186 19.03 10.74 -33.01
C THR A 186 18.76 9.68 -34.09
N TYR A 187 17.98 10.03 -35.11
CA TYR A 187 17.69 9.13 -36.23
C TYR A 187 18.93 8.82 -37.09
N GLU A 188 19.91 9.71 -37.05
CA GLU A 188 21.16 9.63 -37.79
C GLU A 188 22.24 8.78 -37.11
N GLY A 189 22.09 8.45 -35.83
CA GLY A 189 23.10 7.68 -35.08
C GLY A 189 23.01 6.17 -35.34
N ASP A 190 24.11 5.46 -35.06
CA ASP A 190 24.15 3.99 -35.19
C ASP A 190 23.37 3.34 -34.02
N LEU A 191 22.16 2.85 -34.33
CA LEU A 191 21.28 2.22 -33.34
C LEU A 191 21.82 0.89 -32.83
N GLU A 192 22.59 0.15 -33.62
CA GLU A 192 23.14 -1.13 -33.21
C GLU A 192 24.31 -0.88 -32.24
N GLU A 193 25.21 0.04 -32.59
CA GLU A 193 26.30 0.48 -31.69
C GLU A 193 25.73 1.01 -30.36
N ALA A 194 24.69 1.85 -30.40
CA ALA A 194 24.03 2.35 -29.20
C ALA A 194 23.54 1.23 -28.28
N ARG A 195 22.90 0.20 -28.86
CA ARG A 195 22.37 -0.94 -28.10
C ARG A 195 23.49 -1.79 -27.50
N GLU A 196 24.54 -2.08 -28.28
CA GLU A 196 25.71 -2.83 -27.80
C GLU A 196 26.41 -2.11 -26.64
N LEU A 197 26.58 -0.79 -26.73
CA LEU A 197 27.18 0.01 -25.66
C LEU A 197 26.29 0.06 -24.40
N MET A 198 24.98 0.18 -24.57
CA MET A 198 24.02 0.12 -23.46
C MET A 198 24.04 -1.23 -22.74
N GLU A 199 24.05 -2.33 -23.50
CA GLU A 199 24.12 -3.69 -22.94
C GLU A 199 25.46 -3.94 -22.24
N ALA A 200 26.57 -3.49 -22.82
CA ALA A 200 27.90 -3.60 -22.22
C ALA A 200 28.03 -2.79 -20.92
N ALA A 201 27.50 -1.56 -20.89
CA ALA A 201 27.46 -0.73 -19.69
C ALA A 201 26.71 -1.43 -18.55
N ALA A 202 25.55 -2.02 -18.86
CA ALA A 202 24.77 -2.75 -17.88
C ALA A 202 25.49 -3.99 -17.35
N VAL A 203 26.18 -4.74 -18.23
CA VAL A 203 26.97 -5.92 -17.83
C VAL A 203 28.11 -5.56 -16.88
N GLU A 204 28.73 -4.39 -17.05
CA GLU A 204 29.81 -3.92 -16.18
C GLU A 204 29.33 -3.41 -14.82
N ALA A 205 28.13 -2.83 -14.77
CA ALA A 205 27.60 -2.21 -13.55
C ALA A 205 27.48 -3.20 -12.38
N GLU A 206 28.11 -2.86 -11.24
CA GLU A 206 28.04 -3.69 -10.04
C GLU A 206 26.58 -3.83 -9.56
N GLY A 207 26.17 -5.07 -9.30
CA GLY A 207 24.81 -5.40 -8.86
C GLY A 207 23.86 -5.80 -9.98
N VAL A 208 24.24 -5.59 -11.24
CA VAL A 208 23.52 -6.14 -12.41
C VAL A 208 23.89 -7.61 -12.61
N ILE A 209 22.94 -8.39 -13.11
CA ILE A 209 23.11 -9.79 -13.50
C ILE A 209 23.55 -9.81 -14.96
N ALA A 210 24.85 -9.99 -15.18
CA ALA A 210 25.42 -10.10 -16.52
C ALA A 210 24.98 -11.36 -17.29
N GLY A 211 24.66 -12.42 -16.55
CA GLY A 211 24.25 -13.73 -17.08
C GLY A 211 24.10 -14.74 -15.95
N GLY A 212 23.38 -15.84 -16.18
CA GLY A 212 23.14 -16.83 -15.13
C GLY A 212 21.93 -17.72 -15.40
N PRO A 213 21.46 -18.50 -14.39
CA PRO A 213 20.29 -19.33 -14.52
C PRO A 213 19.09 -18.47 -14.89
N ASP A 214 18.39 -18.90 -15.94
CA ASP A 214 17.17 -18.29 -16.41
C ASP A 214 16.16 -18.08 -15.28
N ILE A 215 15.51 -16.91 -15.30
CA ILE A 215 14.43 -16.55 -14.38
C ILE A 215 13.27 -17.47 -14.68
N ARG A 216 12.81 -18.15 -13.62
CA ARG A 216 11.77 -19.16 -13.73
C ARG A 216 10.41 -18.48 -13.60
N ILE A 217 9.64 -18.48 -14.69
CA ILE A 217 8.24 -18.04 -14.69
C ILE A 217 7.40 -19.29 -14.93
N GLY A 218 6.86 -19.87 -13.85
CA GLY A 218 6.18 -21.16 -13.89
C GLY A 218 7.14 -22.29 -14.31
N SER A 219 6.92 -22.86 -15.51
CA SER A 219 7.80 -23.85 -16.14
C SER A 219 8.78 -23.25 -17.14
N ALA A 220 8.58 -21.99 -17.54
CA ALA A 220 9.43 -21.29 -18.49
C ALA A 220 10.67 -20.70 -17.82
N ARG A 221 11.69 -20.49 -18.65
CA ARG A 221 13.01 -20.00 -18.26
C ARG A 221 13.41 -18.90 -19.24
N TYR A 222 13.68 -17.70 -18.73
CA TYR A 222 14.10 -16.55 -19.53
C TYR A 222 15.48 -16.04 -19.10
N PRO A 223 16.38 -15.70 -20.05
CA PRO A 223 17.69 -15.19 -19.71
C PRO A 223 17.57 -13.85 -18.96
N ALA A 224 18.36 -13.71 -17.90
CA ALA A 224 18.42 -12.49 -17.09
C ALA A 224 19.48 -11.48 -17.59
N ALA A 225 20.00 -11.67 -18.80
CA ALA A 225 21.02 -10.80 -19.37
C ALA A 225 20.45 -9.43 -19.73
N PRO A 226 21.24 -8.35 -19.67
CA PRO A 226 20.84 -7.06 -20.20
C PRO A 226 20.50 -7.15 -21.69
N THR A 227 19.43 -6.48 -22.10
CA THR A 227 19.03 -6.43 -23.52
C THR A 227 18.39 -5.09 -23.81
N ALA A 228 18.91 -4.39 -24.80
CA ALA A 228 18.34 -3.16 -25.31
C ALA A 228 17.39 -3.46 -26.47
N TYR A 229 16.29 -2.74 -26.56
CA TYR A 229 15.32 -2.83 -27.65
C TYR A 229 15.00 -1.44 -28.20
N ILE A 230 14.59 -1.37 -29.47
CA ILE A 230 13.87 -0.18 -29.94
C ILE A 230 12.47 -0.24 -29.33
N LYS A 231 12.17 0.73 -28.46
CA LYS A 231 10.86 0.89 -27.81
C LYS A 231 9.90 1.65 -28.71
N ASP A 232 10.35 2.74 -29.33
CA ASP A 232 9.52 3.60 -30.16
C ASP A 232 10.34 4.43 -31.15
N TYR A 233 9.72 4.83 -32.26
CA TYR A 233 10.26 5.85 -33.17
C TYR A 233 9.58 7.18 -32.86
N ALA A 234 10.18 7.96 -31.95
CA ALA A 234 9.61 9.16 -31.37
C ALA A 234 9.84 10.42 -32.24
N ASP A 235 9.23 11.54 -31.87
CA ASP A 235 9.25 12.79 -32.67
C ASP A 235 10.66 13.36 -32.91
N HIS A 236 11.58 13.14 -31.99
CA HIS A 236 12.93 13.73 -31.99
C HIS A 236 14.06 12.70 -32.06
N GLY A 237 13.73 11.42 -32.26
CA GLY A 237 14.72 10.36 -32.26
C GLY A 237 14.12 8.98 -32.09
N VAL A 238 15.00 7.97 -31.97
CA VAL A 238 14.63 6.59 -31.67
C VAL A 238 14.77 6.34 -30.18
N LEU A 239 13.68 5.91 -29.53
CA LEU A 239 13.67 5.60 -28.11
C LEU A 239 14.13 4.16 -27.90
N LEU A 240 15.30 4.00 -27.27
CA LEU A 240 15.85 2.71 -26.86
C LEU A 240 15.42 2.39 -25.42
N ASP A 241 15.11 1.12 -25.14
CA ASP A 241 14.76 0.59 -23.82
C ASP A 241 15.73 -0.54 -23.45
N LEU A 242 16.66 -0.25 -22.56
CA LEU A 242 17.59 -1.21 -21.96
C LEU A 242 16.94 -1.86 -20.75
N ARG A 243 16.70 -3.17 -20.84
CA ARG A 243 16.19 -3.98 -19.74
C ARG A 243 17.33 -4.75 -19.10
N TYR A 244 17.44 -4.68 -17.79
CA TYR A 244 18.48 -5.38 -17.02
C TYR A 244 17.95 -5.82 -15.67
N TRP A 245 18.58 -6.84 -15.10
CA TRP A 245 18.17 -7.44 -13.84
C TRP A 245 19.18 -7.16 -12.75
N LEU A 246 18.69 -6.84 -11.55
CA LEU A 246 19.50 -6.64 -10.36
C LEU A 246 19.40 -7.85 -9.46
N LYS A 247 20.43 -8.06 -8.63
CA LYS A 247 20.43 -9.12 -7.63
C LYS A 247 19.46 -8.85 -6.48
N GLU A 248 19.42 -7.60 -6.01
CA GLU A 248 18.69 -7.20 -4.80
C GLU A 248 17.89 -5.91 -5.04
N PRO A 249 16.63 -5.83 -4.58
CA PRO A 249 15.77 -4.68 -4.82
C PRO A 249 16.16 -3.43 -4.02
N TYR A 250 16.94 -3.58 -2.94
CA TYR A 250 17.38 -2.45 -2.13
C TYR A 250 18.21 -1.44 -2.92
N TYR A 251 19.06 -1.93 -3.82
CA TYR A 251 20.06 -1.11 -4.52
C TYR A 251 19.57 -0.55 -5.86
N MET A 252 18.27 -0.67 -6.19
CA MET A 252 17.69 -0.21 -7.46
C MET A 252 18.16 1.18 -7.87
N GLY A 253 18.09 2.17 -6.96
CA GLY A 253 18.49 3.54 -7.26
C GLY A 253 20.00 3.69 -7.52
N ARG A 254 20.83 3.02 -6.72
CA ARG A 254 22.30 3.06 -6.86
C ARG A 254 22.74 2.43 -8.17
N VAL A 255 22.26 1.23 -8.45
CA VAL A 255 22.65 0.48 -9.64
C VAL A 255 22.13 1.15 -10.91
N ARG A 256 20.91 1.70 -10.88
CA ARG A 256 20.39 2.50 -11.99
C ARG A 256 21.31 3.68 -12.31
N SER A 257 21.74 4.46 -11.31
CA SER A 257 22.68 5.57 -11.50
C SER A 257 24.01 5.09 -12.09
N ALA A 258 24.55 3.98 -11.59
CA ALA A 258 25.80 3.41 -12.10
C ALA A 258 25.69 2.98 -13.58
N VAL A 259 24.57 2.37 -13.97
CA VAL A 259 24.31 2.04 -15.38
C VAL A 259 24.17 3.31 -16.21
N GLU A 260 23.43 4.31 -15.75
CA GLU A 260 23.26 5.60 -16.45
C GLU A 260 24.62 6.31 -16.68
N GLU A 261 25.49 6.33 -15.67
CA GLU A 261 26.85 6.89 -15.76
C GLU A 261 27.72 6.13 -16.77
N LEU A 262 27.74 4.80 -16.71
CA LEU A 262 28.52 3.96 -17.63
C LEU A 262 28.00 4.03 -19.08
N VAL A 263 26.69 4.19 -19.27
CA VAL A 263 26.09 4.44 -20.59
C VAL A 263 26.55 5.79 -21.11
N TRP A 264 26.49 6.84 -20.27
CA TRP A 264 26.93 8.17 -20.65
C TRP A 264 28.40 8.20 -21.08
N GLU A 265 29.29 7.60 -20.29
CA GLU A 265 30.72 7.53 -20.60
C GLU A 265 31.01 6.79 -21.92
N ARG A 266 30.26 5.72 -22.20
CA ARG A 266 30.47 4.92 -23.42
C ARG A 266 29.99 5.59 -24.69
N LEU A 267 29.01 6.47 -24.60
CA LEU A 267 28.47 7.17 -25.76
C LEU A 267 29.35 8.36 -26.20
N ASP A 268 30.26 8.85 -25.36
CA ASP A 268 31.08 10.05 -25.66
C ASP A 268 31.98 9.87 -26.89
N ASP A 269 32.49 8.65 -27.11
CA ASP A 269 33.38 8.30 -28.22
C ASP A 269 32.69 7.53 -29.37
N ALA A 270 31.37 7.34 -29.30
CA ALA A 270 30.60 6.52 -30.25
C ALA A 270 29.92 7.36 -31.34
N ASP A 271 29.49 6.75 -32.47
CA ASP A 271 28.70 7.44 -33.50
C ASP A 271 27.20 7.48 -33.12
N VAL A 272 26.94 7.86 -31.87
CA VAL A 272 25.61 7.85 -31.25
C VAL A 272 25.39 9.18 -30.55
N THR A 273 24.46 9.97 -31.06
CA THR A 273 24.11 11.27 -30.46
C THR A 273 22.82 11.14 -29.66
N ILE A 274 22.84 11.64 -28.41
CA ILE A 274 21.64 11.77 -27.59
C ILE A 274 20.75 12.86 -28.20
N ALA A 275 19.51 12.50 -28.48
CA ALA A 275 18.56 13.41 -29.11
C ALA A 275 18.12 14.51 -28.15
N TYR A 276 18.08 15.74 -28.66
CA TYR A 276 17.44 16.88 -28.05
C TYR A 276 16.25 17.30 -28.91
N PRO A 277 15.25 18.01 -28.36
CA PRO A 277 14.12 18.49 -29.14
C PRO A 277 14.57 19.33 -30.34
N HIS A 278 14.24 18.89 -31.55
CA HIS A 278 14.54 19.60 -32.80
C HIS A 278 13.28 19.77 -33.64
N SER A 279 13.27 20.78 -34.51
CA SER A 279 12.15 21.08 -35.39
C SER A 279 12.63 21.52 -36.75
N HIS A 280 11.99 20.99 -37.79
CA HIS A 280 12.17 21.46 -39.15
C HIS A 280 11.14 22.54 -39.45
N LEU A 281 11.60 23.77 -39.65
CA LEU A 281 10.75 24.89 -40.04
C LEU A 281 10.76 25.01 -41.57
N VAL A 282 9.59 24.85 -42.18
CA VAL A 282 9.40 25.03 -43.62
C VAL A 282 8.84 26.43 -43.85
N PHE A 283 9.57 27.25 -44.59
CA PHE A 283 9.14 28.59 -44.99
C PHE A 283 8.67 28.53 -46.45
N ASP A 284 7.50 29.10 -46.71
CA ASP A 284 6.93 29.29 -48.05
C ASP A 284 6.80 30.77 -48.42
N GLU A 285 6.29 31.04 -49.62
CA GLU A 285 6.11 32.41 -50.14
C GLU A 285 5.19 33.29 -49.27
N THR A 286 4.37 32.69 -48.39
CA THR A 286 3.46 33.40 -47.49
C THR A 286 4.01 33.58 -46.08
N SER A 287 5.17 32.99 -45.78
CA SER A 287 5.73 32.89 -44.43
C SER A 287 6.43 34.17 -43.93
N GLY A 288 6.61 35.18 -44.79
CA GLY A 288 7.27 36.45 -44.44
C GLY A 288 8.80 36.36 -44.33
N GLU A 289 9.44 37.33 -43.69
CA GLU A 289 10.90 37.40 -43.51
C GLU A 289 11.33 36.92 -42.12
N ALA A 290 12.11 35.84 -42.05
CA ALA A 290 12.77 35.41 -40.83
C ALA A 290 14.14 36.09 -40.68
N ARG A 291 14.32 36.95 -39.66
CA ARG A 291 15.64 37.53 -39.32
C ARG A 291 16.33 36.67 -38.27
N VAL A 292 17.31 35.87 -38.69
CA VAL A 292 18.11 35.03 -37.80
C VAL A 292 19.52 35.60 -37.71
N SER A 293 20.01 35.82 -36.48
CA SER A 293 21.43 36.12 -36.23
C SER A 293 22.10 34.89 -35.61
N VAL A 294 22.98 34.24 -36.36
CA VAL A 294 23.84 33.18 -35.82
C VAL A 294 25.12 33.83 -35.31
N SER A 295 25.25 33.97 -34.00
CA SER A 295 26.51 34.38 -33.39
C SER A 295 27.43 33.16 -33.27
N HIS A 296 28.43 33.04 -34.15
CA HIS A 296 29.52 32.09 -33.91
C HIS A 296 30.23 32.50 -32.62
N ARG A 297 30.22 31.63 -31.61
CA ARG A 297 30.83 31.87 -30.31
C ARG A 297 32.35 31.62 -30.37
N ASP A 298 33.06 32.28 -31.27
CA ASP A 298 34.54 32.26 -31.32
C ASP A 298 35.20 33.62 -31.06
N ASP A 299 34.46 34.74 -31.10
CA ASP A 299 35.05 36.08 -30.96
C ASP A 299 35.06 36.64 -29.52
N ARG A 300 35.49 35.85 -28.54
CA ARG A 300 35.80 36.39 -27.19
C ARG A 300 37.27 36.24 -26.85
N ARG A 301 38.14 36.96 -27.56
CA ARG A 301 39.49 37.32 -27.07
C ARG A 301 40.20 38.44 -27.88
N THR A 302 39.54 39.57 -28.10
CA THR A 302 40.27 40.82 -28.34
C THR A 302 39.65 41.93 -27.50
N PRO A 303 40.30 42.38 -26.41
CA PRO A 303 39.88 43.58 -25.70
C PRO A 303 39.89 44.77 -26.67
N PRO A 304 38.92 45.69 -26.61
CA PRO A 304 38.93 46.87 -27.45
C PRO A 304 40.20 47.69 -27.17
N GLU A 305 40.91 48.04 -28.23
CA GLU A 305 42.10 48.89 -28.17
C GLU A 305 41.72 50.26 -27.58
N PRO A 306 42.53 50.85 -26.67
CA PRO A 306 42.16 52.12 -26.04
C PRO A 306 42.06 53.23 -27.10
N PRO A 307 41.12 54.19 -26.95
CA PRO A 307 41.01 55.29 -27.89
C PRO A 307 42.32 56.08 -27.94
N GLY A 308 42.83 56.27 -29.16
CA GLY A 308 44.04 57.06 -29.43
C GLY A 308 43.89 58.53 -29.00
N PRO A 309 45.02 59.25 -28.82
CA PRO A 309 45.00 60.59 -28.24
C PRO A 309 44.28 61.59 -29.16
N PRO A 310 43.58 62.60 -28.59
CA PRO A 310 42.82 63.57 -29.38
C PRO A 310 43.75 64.44 -30.24
N ASP A 311 43.38 64.61 -31.51
CA ASP A 311 44.06 65.49 -32.45
C ASP A 311 44.08 66.94 -31.93
N GLY A 312 45.29 67.51 -31.84
CA GLY A 312 45.52 68.89 -31.44
C GLY A 312 44.96 69.90 -32.44
N PRO A 313 44.72 71.16 -32.02
CA PRO A 313 44.02 72.15 -32.82
C PRO A 313 44.83 72.55 -34.07
N ARG A 314 44.18 72.49 -35.24
CA ARG A 314 44.70 73.05 -36.49
C ARG A 314 44.77 74.58 -36.35
N ARG A 315 45.96 75.14 -36.52
CA ARG A 315 46.19 76.59 -36.58
C ARG A 315 45.92 77.07 -38.01
N GLU A 316 45.12 78.12 -38.14
CA GLU A 316 45.25 79.14 -39.19
C GLU A 316 46.01 80.34 -38.62
#